data_AF-A0A9D1Y9N4-F1
#
_entry.id   AF-A0A9D1Y9N4-F1
#
_cell.length_a   1.000
_cell.length_b   1.000
_cell.length_c   1.000
_cell.angle_alpha   90.00
_cell.angle_beta   90.00
_cell.angle_gamma   90.00
#
_symmetry.space_group_name_H-M   'P 1'
#
loop_
_entity.id
_entity.type
_entity.pdbx_description
1 polymer ?
#
loop_
_entity_poly.entity_id
_entity_poly.type
_entity_poly.pdbx_seq_one_letter_code
_entity_poly.pdbx_strand_id
1 'polypeptide(L)'
;MENQWETWDNASFVRFCMERYYQETLEESEQSLYLPAKAPTDDPLDGGVPARMQAGPEQDGWVRWQLLPSEVTEEDLNQLERELGVSFPPLFRVFLSTYYHFFGAITGGRVPDQSSDCPLSDLREVWHPDPTRNQYLPFASSELLGAYLCLDVSHLPQEEKCPVVSFPLDEVYGLDENAITRAQLEAIAQPVSPNFKTYLAEVFLKGGACGDLA
;
A
#
# COMPACT_ATOMS: atom_id res chain seq x y z
N MET A 1 -8.99 -5.75 25.90
CA MET A 1 -8.41 -4.39 25.93
C MET A 1 -8.95 -3.68 24.72
N GLU A 2 -9.63 -2.55 24.90
CA GLU A 2 -9.94 -1.67 23.76
C GLU A 2 -8.63 -1.32 23.05
N ASN A 3 -8.64 -1.46 21.73
CA ASN A 3 -7.52 -1.11 20.89
C ASN A 3 -7.35 0.41 20.94
N GLN A 4 -6.41 0.92 21.75
CA GLN A 4 -6.23 2.36 21.98
C GLN A 4 -6.07 3.17 20.68
N TRP A 5 -5.57 2.55 19.60
CA TRP A 5 -5.40 3.14 18.28
C TRP A 5 -6.70 3.53 17.57
N GLU A 6 -7.86 2.97 17.96
CA GLU A 6 -9.15 3.30 17.34
C GLU A 6 -9.47 4.79 17.50
N THR A 7 -9.06 5.38 18.62
CA THR A 7 -9.29 6.80 18.96
C THR A 7 -8.25 7.77 18.39
N TRP A 8 -7.15 7.26 17.82
CA TRP A 8 -6.08 8.11 17.31
C TRP A 8 -6.47 8.78 15.99
N ASP A 9 -5.97 9.99 15.77
CA ASP A 9 -6.05 10.63 14.46
C ASP A 9 -5.25 9.85 13.41
N ASN A 10 -5.58 10.06 12.14
CA ASN A 10 -4.99 9.32 11.02
C ASN A 10 -3.46 9.45 10.97
N ALA A 11 -2.90 10.63 11.24
CA ALA A 11 -1.45 10.86 11.14
C ALA A 11 -0.70 10.15 12.27
N SER A 12 -1.18 10.25 13.51
CA SER A 12 -0.58 9.53 14.64
C SER A 12 -0.67 8.01 14.46
N PHE A 13 -1.80 7.51 13.94
CA PHE A 13 -2.00 6.10 13.68
C PHE A 13 -1.07 5.54 12.61
N VAL A 14 -1.01 6.17 11.43
CA VAL A 14 -0.16 5.72 10.33
C VAL A 14 1.30 5.78 10.72
N ARG A 15 1.75 6.88 11.34
CA ARG A 15 3.13 7.03 11.81
C ARG A 15 3.53 5.88 12.72
N PHE A 16 2.70 5.59 13.72
CA PHE A 16 2.97 4.50 14.66
C PHE A 16 3.01 3.13 13.98
N CYS A 17 2.09 2.83 13.05
CA CYS A 17 2.09 1.57 12.31
C CYS A 17 3.38 1.36 11.53
N MET A 18 3.77 2.37 10.74
CA MET A 18 4.97 2.32 9.89
C MET A 18 6.26 2.26 10.70
N GLU A 19 6.39 3.08 11.74
CA GLU A 19 7.58 3.09 12.61
C GLU A 19 7.70 1.78 13.37
N ARG A 20 6.62 1.27 13.95
CA ARG A 20 6.62 0.00 14.67
C ARG A 20 7.07 -1.13 13.75
N TYR A 21 6.46 -1.28 12.58
CA TYR A 21 6.81 -2.34 11.63
C TYR A 21 8.28 -2.26 11.21
N TYR A 22 8.79 -1.05 10.92
CA TYR A 22 10.20 -0.87 10.57
C TYR A 22 11.13 -1.27 11.72
N GLN A 23 10.82 -0.88 12.96
CA GLN A 23 11.62 -1.24 14.13
C GLN A 23 11.58 -2.75 14.42
N GLU A 24 10.40 -3.38 14.35
CA GLU A 24 10.26 -4.83 14.54
C GLU A 24 11.02 -5.60 13.46
N THR A 25 10.94 -5.17 12.20
CA THR A 25 11.72 -5.78 11.11
C THR A 25 13.22 -5.63 11.35
N LEU A 26 13.66 -4.48 11.84
CA LEU A 26 15.06 -4.23 12.21
C LEU A 26 15.54 -5.16 13.34
N GLU A 27 14.69 -5.42 14.34
CA GLU A 27 15.01 -6.25 15.51
C GLU A 27 14.96 -7.76 15.20
N GLU A 28 13.98 -8.20 14.41
CA GLU A 28 13.73 -9.62 14.14
C GLU A 28 14.49 -10.14 12.92
N SER A 29 14.61 -9.33 11.86
CA SER A 29 15.14 -9.76 10.58
C SER A 29 15.73 -8.58 9.79
N GLU A 30 16.81 -8.00 10.30
CA GLU A 30 17.51 -6.87 9.66
C GLU A 30 17.85 -7.15 8.18
N GLN A 31 18.09 -8.41 7.81
CA GLN A 31 18.33 -8.83 6.42
C GLN A 31 17.17 -8.49 5.48
N SER A 32 15.93 -8.45 5.99
CA SER A 32 14.74 -8.06 5.23
C SER A 32 14.72 -6.58 4.85
N LEU A 33 15.58 -5.78 5.50
CA LEU A 33 15.77 -4.36 5.17
C LEU A 33 16.86 -4.13 4.12
N TYR A 34 17.53 -5.17 3.62
CA TYR A 34 18.51 -5.04 2.56
C TYR A 34 17.85 -5.22 1.19
N LEU A 35 18.03 -4.21 0.34
CA LEU A 35 17.59 -4.22 -1.04
C LEU A 35 18.76 -3.76 -1.93
N PRO A 36 18.71 -4.02 -3.25
CA PRO A 36 19.74 -3.53 -4.16
C PRO A 36 19.87 -2.01 -4.06
N ALA A 37 21.09 -1.50 -4.02
CA ALA A 37 21.34 -0.08 -4.16
C ALA A 37 20.88 0.35 -5.55
N LYS A 38 20.21 1.51 -5.63
CA LYS A 38 19.85 2.07 -6.93
C LYS A 38 21.12 2.39 -7.72
N ALA A 39 21.19 1.88 -8.94
CA ALA A 39 22.31 2.18 -9.83
C ALA A 39 22.31 3.67 -10.20
N PRO A 40 23.47 4.30 -10.39
CA PRO A 40 23.56 5.67 -10.89
C PRO A 40 23.17 5.68 -12.38
N THR A 41 21.88 5.69 -12.65
CA THR A 41 21.28 5.78 -13.98
C THR A 41 20.48 7.07 -14.10
N ASP A 42 20.21 7.49 -15.34
CA ASP A 42 19.35 8.65 -15.61
C ASP A 42 17.85 8.30 -15.50
N ASP A 43 17.50 7.02 -15.25
CA ASP A 43 16.11 6.56 -15.16
C ASP A 43 15.64 6.55 -13.70
N PRO A 44 14.75 7.48 -13.30
CA PRO A 44 14.24 7.53 -11.95
C PRO A 44 13.29 6.37 -11.63
N LEU A 45 12.83 5.60 -12.62
CA LEU A 45 12.02 4.39 -12.44
C LEU A 45 12.88 3.13 -12.26
N ASP A 46 14.21 3.25 -12.37
CA ASP A 46 15.09 2.12 -12.10
C ASP A 46 14.96 1.66 -10.64
N GLY A 47 15.00 0.35 -10.45
CA GLY A 47 14.76 -0.28 -9.16
C GLY A 47 15.89 -0.02 -8.15
N GLY A 48 15.59 -0.32 -6.88
CA GLY A 48 16.56 -0.25 -5.80
C GLY A 48 16.44 0.98 -4.92
N VAL A 49 17.22 1.00 -3.84
CA VAL A 49 17.12 2.01 -2.77
C VAL A 49 17.85 3.30 -3.19
N PRO A 50 17.15 4.44 -3.31
CA PRO A 50 17.76 5.72 -3.62
C PRO A 50 18.75 6.15 -2.54
N ALA A 51 19.83 6.84 -2.92
CA ALA A 51 20.93 7.21 -2.01
C ALA A 51 20.47 7.84 -0.68
N ARG A 52 19.42 8.68 -0.69
CA ARG A 52 18.93 9.32 0.53
C ARG A 52 18.31 8.33 1.52
N MET A 53 17.70 7.26 1.02
CA MET A 53 17.10 6.19 1.80
C MET A 53 18.10 5.09 2.19
N GLN A 54 19.38 5.21 1.86
CA GLN A 54 20.38 4.21 2.25
C GLN A 54 20.87 4.48 3.68
N ALA A 55 20.97 3.41 4.48
CA ALA A 55 21.43 3.45 5.86
C ALA A 55 22.68 2.59 6.04
N GLY A 56 23.83 3.24 6.10
CA GLY A 56 25.13 2.56 6.20
C GLY A 56 25.78 2.34 4.83
N PRO A 57 26.93 1.67 4.77
CA PRO A 57 27.67 1.44 3.53
C PRO A 57 26.99 0.38 2.65
N GLU A 58 27.10 0.55 1.35
CA GLU A 58 26.80 -0.49 0.37
C GLU A 58 27.75 -1.67 0.53
N GLN A 59 27.21 -2.89 0.44
CA GLN A 59 27.95 -4.14 0.47
C GLN A 59 27.49 -5.01 -0.71
N ASP A 60 28.40 -5.23 -1.67
CA ASP A 60 28.16 -6.08 -2.84
C ASP A 60 26.90 -5.70 -3.64
N GLY A 61 26.61 -4.40 -3.79
CA GLY A 61 25.42 -3.90 -4.48
C GLY A 61 24.14 -3.88 -3.63
N TRP A 62 24.20 -4.23 -2.35
CA TRP A 62 23.07 -4.21 -1.42
C TRP A 62 23.26 -3.14 -0.35
N VAL A 63 22.15 -2.52 0.04
CA VAL A 63 22.11 -1.48 1.08
C VAL A 63 20.91 -1.70 1.95
N ARG A 64 21.06 -1.41 3.24
CA ARG A 64 19.92 -1.32 4.14
C ARG A 64 19.14 -0.06 3.83
N TRP A 65 17.83 -0.17 3.61
CA TRP A 65 16.98 1.02 3.46
C TRP A 65 16.59 1.57 4.84
N GLN A 66 16.25 2.87 4.89
CA GLN A 66 15.67 3.51 6.07
C GLN A 66 14.36 4.22 5.73
N LEU A 67 13.46 4.21 6.72
CA LEU A 67 12.24 5.00 6.70
C LEU A 67 12.60 6.49 6.75
N LEU A 68 12.03 7.29 5.84
CA LEU A 68 12.26 8.74 5.78
C LEU A 68 10.94 9.49 5.66
N PRO A 69 10.76 10.64 6.34
CA PRO A 69 9.58 11.48 6.16
C PRO A 69 9.33 11.75 4.67
N SER A 70 8.09 11.53 4.23
CA SER A 70 7.70 11.78 2.84
C SER A 70 7.60 13.28 2.59
N GLU A 71 7.91 13.69 1.36
CA GLU A 71 7.71 15.05 0.86
C GLU A 71 6.54 15.11 -0.13
N VAL A 72 5.79 14.01 -0.29
CA VAL A 72 4.56 13.97 -1.09
C VAL A 72 3.58 15.01 -0.55
N THR A 73 3.16 15.92 -1.43
CA THR A 73 2.30 17.04 -1.07
C THR A 73 0.83 16.74 -1.38
N GLU A 74 -0.06 17.58 -0.83
CA GLU A 74 -1.48 17.55 -1.20
C GLU A 74 -1.71 17.76 -2.69
N GLU A 75 -0.86 18.55 -3.37
CA GLU A 75 -1.00 18.76 -4.82
C GLU A 75 -0.62 17.50 -5.61
N ASP A 76 0.41 16.78 -5.18
CA ASP A 76 0.79 15.49 -5.79
C ASP A 76 -0.35 14.47 -5.67
N LEU A 77 -0.99 14.41 -4.50
CA LEU A 77 -2.15 13.53 -4.26
C LEU A 77 -3.38 13.97 -5.08
N ASN A 78 -3.68 15.27 -5.12
CA ASN A 78 -4.77 15.80 -5.96
C ASN A 78 -4.54 15.52 -7.44
N GLN A 79 -3.29 15.64 -7.90
CA GLN A 79 -2.93 15.29 -9.27
C GLN A 79 -3.15 13.79 -9.52
N LEU A 80 -2.69 12.93 -8.62
CA LEU A 80 -2.88 11.49 -8.76
C LEU A 80 -4.36 11.10 -8.75
N GLU A 81 -5.20 11.64 -7.86
CA GLU A 81 -6.65 11.41 -7.86
C GLU A 81 -7.29 11.78 -9.21
N ARG A 82 -6.87 12.89 -9.82
CA ARG A 82 -7.32 13.31 -11.15
C ARG A 82 -6.84 12.37 -12.25
N GLU A 83 -5.60 11.90 -12.18
CA GLU A 83 -5.02 10.95 -13.13
C GLU A 83 -5.72 9.59 -13.07
N LEU A 84 -5.97 9.07 -11.86
CA LEU A 84 -6.60 7.77 -11.66
C LEU A 84 -8.12 7.84 -11.81
N GLY A 85 -8.73 9.01 -11.66
CA GLY A 85 -10.18 9.21 -11.79
C GLY A 85 -10.97 8.74 -10.57
N VAL A 86 -10.37 8.74 -9.38
CA VAL A 86 -10.98 8.29 -8.12
C VAL A 86 -10.51 9.14 -6.94
N SER A 87 -11.39 9.36 -5.98
CA SER A 87 -11.06 10.08 -4.75
C SER A 87 -10.45 9.14 -3.72
N PHE A 88 -9.43 9.62 -3.02
CA PHE A 88 -8.75 8.89 -1.97
C PHE A 88 -9.40 9.16 -0.61
N PRO A 89 -9.63 8.10 0.21
CA PRO A 89 -9.97 8.28 1.61
C PRO A 89 -8.88 9.10 2.35
N PRO A 90 -9.25 10.04 3.23
CA PRO A 90 -8.28 10.82 4.02
C PRO A 90 -7.18 9.99 4.71
N LEU A 91 -7.49 8.83 5.28
CA LEU A 91 -6.48 7.94 5.87
C LEU A 91 -5.51 7.38 4.82
N PHE A 92 -5.99 7.08 3.61
CA PHE A 92 -5.14 6.64 2.51
C PHE A 92 -4.21 7.76 2.02
N ARG A 93 -4.69 9.01 1.96
CA ARG A 93 -3.84 10.19 1.68
C ARG A 93 -2.73 10.34 2.72
N VAL A 94 -3.06 10.16 4.00
CA VAL A 94 -2.07 10.19 5.09
C VAL A 94 -1.07 9.05 4.96
N PHE A 95 -1.52 7.84 4.62
CA PHE A 95 -0.64 6.69 4.36
C PHE A 95 0.43 7.04 3.31
N LEU A 96 0.01 7.56 2.16
CA LEU A 96 0.90 7.91 1.04
C LEU A 96 1.85 9.10 1.30
N SER A 97 1.54 9.93 2.30
CA SER A 97 2.28 11.18 2.58
C SER A 97 3.02 11.16 3.92
N THR A 98 3.04 10.02 4.63
CA THR A 98 3.74 9.94 5.92
C THR A 98 5.22 9.59 5.75
N TYR A 99 5.55 8.49 5.07
CA TYR A 99 6.92 8.02 4.93
C TYR A 99 7.22 7.48 3.54
N TYR A 100 8.45 7.69 3.09
CA TYR A 100 9.09 6.86 2.07
C TYR A 100 9.50 5.54 2.70
N HIS A 101 9.17 4.42 2.04
CA HIS A 101 9.36 3.08 2.60
C HIS A 101 9.53 2.00 1.54
N PHE A 102 10.08 0.85 1.95
CA PHE A 102 10.12 -0.38 1.16
C PHE A 102 9.59 -1.55 1.97
N PHE A 103 8.30 -1.53 2.30
CA PHE A 103 7.69 -2.58 3.12
C PHE A 103 7.52 -3.90 2.35
N GLY A 104 7.50 -3.86 1.01
CA GLY A 104 7.37 -5.05 0.19
C GLY A 104 6.14 -5.89 0.57
N ALA A 105 6.35 -7.19 0.78
CA ALA A 105 5.30 -8.10 1.20
C ALA A 105 5.05 -8.00 2.71
N ILE A 106 3.82 -7.61 3.07
CA ILE A 106 3.32 -7.58 4.45
C ILE A 106 2.18 -8.60 4.61
N THR A 107 1.86 -8.97 5.85
CA THR A 107 0.77 -9.92 6.14
C THR A 107 -0.56 -9.35 5.64
N GLY A 108 -1.02 -9.81 4.48
CA GLY A 108 -2.22 -9.30 3.80
C GLY A 108 -2.00 -8.91 2.33
N GLY A 109 -0.76 -8.64 1.90
CA GLY A 109 -0.42 -8.34 0.51
C GLY A 109 0.88 -7.55 0.36
N ARG A 110 1.27 -7.24 -0.87
CA ARG A 110 2.31 -6.27 -1.21
C ARG A 110 1.68 -4.89 -1.36
N VAL A 111 1.97 -3.99 -0.42
CA VAL A 111 1.68 -2.56 -0.58
C VAL A 111 2.74 -1.93 -1.49
N PRO A 112 2.38 -0.92 -2.31
CA PRO A 112 3.32 -0.18 -3.14
C PRO A 112 4.47 0.36 -2.31
N ASP A 113 5.70 0.19 -2.78
CA ASP A 113 6.82 0.85 -2.15
C ASP A 113 6.77 2.35 -2.47
N GLN A 114 7.29 3.17 -1.56
CA GLN A 114 7.33 4.63 -1.74
C GLN A 114 8.77 5.08 -1.77
N SER A 115 9.38 4.94 -2.95
CA SER A 115 10.77 5.34 -3.15
C SER A 115 10.94 6.84 -3.00
N SER A 116 12.19 7.20 -2.76
CA SER A 116 12.66 8.55 -2.71
C SER A 116 12.18 9.46 -3.85
N ASP A 117 12.67 9.05 -5.00
CA ASP A 117 12.71 9.77 -6.25
C ASP A 117 11.40 9.67 -7.04
N CYS A 118 10.61 8.62 -6.81
CA CYS A 118 9.35 8.35 -7.50
C CYS A 118 8.29 7.77 -6.53
N PRO A 119 7.89 8.52 -5.48
CA PRO A 119 7.14 7.99 -4.33
C PRO A 119 5.72 7.48 -4.61
N LEU A 120 5.19 7.74 -5.80
CA LEU A 120 3.85 7.34 -6.23
C LEU A 120 3.88 6.45 -7.49
N SER A 121 5.07 5.99 -7.91
CA SER A 121 5.22 5.18 -9.13
C SER A 121 4.67 3.77 -8.97
N ASP A 122 5.08 3.02 -7.93
CA ASP A 122 4.55 1.68 -7.62
C ASP A 122 3.02 1.67 -7.44
N LEU A 123 2.42 2.76 -6.92
CA LEU A 123 0.96 2.85 -6.79
C LEU A 123 0.26 2.83 -8.17
N ARG A 124 0.93 3.35 -9.21
CA ARG A 124 0.43 3.28 -10.59
C ARG A 124 0.56 1.88 -11.18
N GLU A 125 1.47 1.05 -10.68
CA GLU A 125 1.62 -0.34 -11.12
C GLU A 125 0.49 -1.24 -10.60
N VAL A 126 0.00 -0.97 -9.38
CA VAL A 126 -1.16 -1.70 -8.83
C VAL A 126 -2.49 -1.14 -9.31
N TRP A 127 -2.48 0.00 -10.01
CA TRP A 127 -3.69 0.63 -10.50
C TRP A 127 -4.30 -0.13 -11.69
N HIS A 128 -5.63 -0.26 -11.65
CA HIS A 128 -6.43 -0.82 -12.74
C HIS A 128 -7.64 0.09 -13.02
N PRO A 129 -7.92 0.43 -14.29
CA PRO A 129 -9.00 1.35 -14.63
C PRO A 129 -10.38 0.81 -14.28
N ASP A 130 -10.61 -0.51 -14.40
CA ASP A 130 -11.96 -1.07 -14.29
C ASP A 130 -12.51 -1.08 -12.85
N PRO A 131 -11.75 -1.51 -11.82
CA PRO A 131 -12.14 -1.28 -10.43
C PRO A 131 -12.33 0.21 -10.16
N THR A 132 -11.40 1.04 -10.64
CA THR A 132 -11.36 2.47 -10.33
C THR A 132 -12.60 3.21 -10.84
N ARG A 133 -13.00 2.96 -12.09
CA ARG A 133 -14.25 3.50 -12.69
C ARG A 133 -15.51 3.08 -11.94
N ASN A 134 -15.45 1.96 -11.22
CA ASN A 134 -16.52 1.40 -10.43
C ASN A 134 -16.38 1.71 -8.93
N GLN A 135 -15.59 2.73 -8.57
CA GLN A 135 -15.37 3.22 -7.20
C GLN A 135 -14.67 2.21 -6.28
N TYR A 136 -13.84 1.34 -6.85
CA TYR A 136 -12.88 0.51 -6.12
C TYR A 136 -11.48 1.05 -6.37
N LEU A 137 -10.80 1.55 -5.34
CA LEU A 137 -9.44 2.08 -5.42
C LEU A 137 -8.43 0.94 -5.17
N PRO A 138 -7.70 0.46 -6.19
CA PRO A 138 -6.63 -0.52 -5.97
C PRO A 138 -5.49 0.12 -5.18
N PHE A 139 -4.98 -0.59 -4.18
CA PHE A 139 -3.88 -0.08 -3.36
C PHE A 139 -2.83 -1.12 -3.01
N ALA A 140 -3.06 -2.41 -3.31
CA ALA A 140 -2.09 -3.47 -3.07
C ALA A 140 -2.40 -4.68 -3.98
N SER A 141 -1.42 -5.57 -4.11
CA SER A 141 -1.60 -6.90 -4.70
C SER A 141 -1.36 -7.97 -3.64
N SER A 142 -1.86 -9.17 -3.81
CA SER A 142 -1.57 -10.29 -2.94
C SER A 142 -1.28 -11.52 -3.79
N GLU A 143 -0.01 -11.91 -3.86
CA GLU A 143 0.41 -13.13 -4.54
C GLU A 143 -0.19 -14.36 -3.86
N LEU A 144 -0.31 -14.33 -2.53
CA LEU A 144 -0.92 -15.42 -1.74
C LEU A 144 -2.37 -15.67 -2.15
N LEU A 145 -3.13 -14.59 -2.37
CA LEU A 145 -4.54 -14.68 -2.77
C LEU A 145 -4.74 -14.74 -4.29
N GLY A 146 -3.68 -14.50 -5.07
CA GLY A 146 -3.81 -14.27 -6.51
C GLY A 146 -4.82 -13.16 -6.82
N ALA A 147 -4.74 -12.03 -6.12
CA ALA A 147 -5.76 -10.99 -6.15
C ALA A 147 -5.18 -9.57 -6.04
N TYR A 148 -5.92 -8.56 -6.52
CA TYR A 148 -5.68 -7.16 -6.13
C TYR A 148 -6.57 -6.80 -4.94
N LEU A 149 -6.04 -5.99 -4.02
CA LEU A 149 -6.79 -5.39 -2.92
C LEU A 149 -7.27 -4.00 -3.30
N CYS A 150 -8.54 -3.74 -3.03
CA CYS A 150 -9.17 -2.47 -3.31
C CYS A 150 -9.91 -1.93 -2.07
N LEU A 151 -9.96 -0.61 -1.97
CA LEU A 151 -10.88 0.11 -1.09
C LEU A 151 -12.17 0.40 -1.84
N ASP A 152 -13.32 -0.03 -1.32
CA ASP A 152 -14.61 0.39 -1.84
C ASP A 152 -14.92 1.81 -1.37
N VAL A 153 -14.66 2.78 -2.23
CA VAL A 153 -14.78 4.21 -1.91
C VAL A 153 -16.16 4.78 -2.24
N SER A 154 -17.14 3.94 -2.53
CA SER A 154 -18.52 4.37 -2.85
C SER A 154 -19.22 5.12 -1.71
N HIS A 155 -18.73 4.97 -0.47
CA HIS A 155 -19.29 5.60 0.73
C HIS A 155 -18.55 6.85 1.20
N LEU A 156 -17.55 7.34 0.45
CA LEU A 156 -16.86 8.58 0.83
C LEU A 156 -17.86 9.75 1.00
N PRO A 157 -17.65 10.61 2.03
CA PRO A 157 -16.47 10.70 2.91
C PRO A 157 -16.53 9.81 4.18
N GLN A 158 -17.45 8.85 4.30
CA GLN A 158 -17.57 7.97 5.47
C GLN A 158 -16.58 6.80 5.38
N GLU A 159 -15.29 7.05 5.69
CA GLU A 159 -14.20 6.06 5.57
C GLU A 159 -14.47 4.76 6.35
N GLU A 160 -15.18 4.84 7.47
CA GLU A 160 -15.55 3.68 8.30
C GLU A 160 -16.50 2.71 7.60
N LYS A 161 -17.12 3.14 6.49
CA LYS A 161 -18.01 2.34 5.63
C LYS A 161 -17.38 1.99 4.29
N CYS A 162 -16.08 2.24 4.13
CA CYS A 162 -15.32 1.92 2.93
C CYS A 162 -14.50 0.63 3.16
N PRO A 163 -15.06 -0.56 2.92
CA PRO A 163 -14.37 -1.82 3.18
C PRO A 163 -13.15 -2.03 2.28
N VAL A 164 -12.21 -2.84 2.76
CA VAL A 164 -11.19 -3.47 1.92
C VAL A 164 -11.75 -4.78 1.39
N VAL A 165 -11.67 -4.95 0.08
CA VAL A 165 -12.05 -6.17 -0.63
C VAL A 165 -10.89 -6.67 -1.49
N SER A 166 -10.86 -7.96 -1.77
CA SER A 166 -9.98 -8.54 -2.77
C SER A 166 -10.78 -8.93 -4.01
N PHE A 167 -10.13 -8.80 -5.17
CA PHE A 167 -10.63 -9.29 -6.45
C PHE A 167 -9.69 -10.38 -6.96
N PRO A 168 -10.11 -11.66 -6.97
CA PRO A 168 -9.32 -12.73 -7.56
C PRO A 168 -9.03 -12.45 -9.03
N LEU A 169 -7.76 -12.52 -9.43
CA LEU A 169 -7.31 -12.16 -10.78
C LEU A 169 -8.01 -13.00 -11.86
N ASP A 170 -8.14 -14.30 -11.63
CA ASP A 170 -8.78 -15.22 -12.57
C ASP A 170 -10.26 -14.86 -12.82
N GLU A 171 -10.96 -14.38 -11.80
CA GLU A 171 -12.35 -13.96 -11.92
C GLU A 171 -12.48 -12.63 -12.67
N VAL A 172 -11.57 -11.67 -12.40
CA VAL A 172 -11.51 -10.39 -13.13
C VAL A 172 -11.20 -10.63 -14.61
N TYR A 173 -10.24 -11.49 -14.93
CA TYR A 173 -9.89 -11.86 -16.32
C TYR A 173 -11.01 -12.63 -17.04
N GLY A 174 -11.96 -13.20 -16.30
CA GLY A 174 -13.15 -13.82 -16.86
C GLY A 174 -14.24 -12.82 -17.29
N LEU A 175 -14.13 -11.54 -16.92
CA LEU A 175 -15.08 -10.50 -17.29
C LEU A 175 -14.75 -9.86 -18.65
N ASP A 176 -15.75 -9.25 -19.29
CA ASP A 176 -15.53 -8.43 -20.48
C ASP A 176 -14.90 -7.09 -20.08
N GLU A 177 -13.59 -6.95 -20.30
CA GLU A 177 -12.77 -5.77 -20.01
C GLU A 177 -13.35 -4.45 -20.56
N ASN A 178 -14.16 -4.50 -21.62
CA ASN A 178 -14.74 -3.30 -22.23
C ASN A 178 -16.07 -2.87 -21.61
N ALA A 179 -16.66 -3.71 -20.74
CA ALA A 179 -18.00 -3.53 -20.22
C ALA A 179 -18.13 -3.94 -18.74
N ILE A 180 -17.03 -3.97 -17.97
CA ILE A 180 -17.06 -4.32 -16.54
C ILE A 180 -17.93 -3.31 -15.77
N THR A 181 -18.99 -3.83 -15.17
CA THR A 181 -19.89 -3.09 -14.29
C THR A 181 -19.57 -3.34 -12.82
N ARG A 182 -19.94 -2.38 -11.97
CA ARG A 182 -19.82 -2.50 -10.51
C ARG A 182 -20.51 -3.75 -9.97
N ALA A 183 -21.71 -4.10 -10.48
CA ALA A 183 -22.44 -5.29 -10.04
C ALA A 183 -21.69 -6.61 -10.34
N GLN A 184 -20.94 -6.67 -11.44
CA GLN A 184 -20.09 -7.83 -11.75
C GLN A 184 -18.91 -7.91 -10.79
N LEU A 185 -18.26 -6.77 -10.50
CA LEU A 185 -17.19 -6.70 -9.51
C LEU A 185 -17.70 -7.09 -8.12
N GLU A 186 -18.84 -6.54 -7.68
CA GLU A 186 -19.47 -6.87 -6.40
C GLU A 186 -19.77 -8.36 -6.25
N ALA A 187 -20.12 -9.06 -7.35
CA ALA A 187 -20.40 -10.49 -7.33
C ALA A 187 -19.16 -11.37 -7.10
N ILE A 188 -17.97 -10.87 -7.44
CA ILE A 188 -16.68 -11.57 -7.30
C ILE A 188 -15.82 -11.01 -6.15
N ALA A 189 -16.24 -9.88 -5.56
CA ALA A 189 -15.54 -9.23 -4.45
C ALA A 189 -15.52 -10.14 -3.22
N GLN A 190 -14.34 -10.36 -2.65
CA GLN A 190 -14.18 -11.08 -1.40
C GLN A 190 -13.88 -10.08 -0.27
N PRO A 191 -14.57 -10.17 0.88
CA PRO A 191 -14.34 -9.26 1.99
C PRO A 191 -12.97 -9.53 2.64
N VAL A 192 -12.20 -8.47 2.91
CA VAL A 192 -10.88 -8.56 3.57
C VAL A 192 -10.90 -7.86 4.92
N SER A 193 -11.36 -6.61 4.97
CA SER A 193 -11.45 -5.84 6.23
C SER A 193 -12.61 -4.85 6.17
N PRO A 194 -13.28 -4.54 7.29
CA PRO A 194 -14.39 -3.60 7.32
C PRO A 194 -14.01 -2.16 6.90
N ASN A 195 -12.73 -1.77 7.04
CA ASN A 195 -12.20 -0.49 6.56
C ASN A 195 -10.67 -0.49 6.50
N PHE A 196 -10.10 0.57 5.92
CA PHE A 196 -8.64 0.70 5.77
C PHE A 196 -7.88 0.79 7.09
N LYS A 197 -8.46 1.45 8.12
CA LYS A 197 -7.82 1.59 9.43
C LYS A 197 -7.64 0.24 10.12
N THR A 198 -8.68 -0.59 10.09
CA THR A 198 -8.64 -1.96 10.60
C THR A 198 -7.65 -2.82 9.83
N TYR A 199 -7.61 -2.69 8.49
CA TYR A 199 -6.65 -3.41 7.66
C TYR A 199 -5.20 -3.06 8.05
N LEU A 200 -4.87 -1.77 8.13
CA LEU A 200 -3.53 -1.33 8.54
C LEU A 200 -3.18 -1.83 9.95
N ALA A 201 -4.12 -1.79 10.90
CA ALA A 201 -3.87 -2.31 12.24
C ALA A 201 -3.57 -3.82 12.24
N GLU A 202 -4.27 -4.60 11.41
CA GLU A 202 -4.05 -6.04 11.29
C GLU A 202 -2.71 -6.36 10.66
N VAL A 203 -2.37 -5.65 9.60
CA VAL A 203 -1.15 -5.89 8.84
C VAL A 203 0.10 -5.40 9.56
N PHE A 204 0.04 -4.22 10.18
CA PHE A 204 1.22 -3.57 10.79
C PHE A 204 1.35 -3.79 12.30
N LEU A 205 0.26 -4.02 13.04
CA LEU A 205 0.30 -4.08 14.51
C LEU A 205 0.08 -5.48 15.08
N LYS A 206 -0.62 -6.37 14.36
CA LYS A 206 -0.88 -7.74 14.82
C LYS A 206 0.16 -8.75 14.31
N GLY A 207 1.18 -8.30 13.59
CA GLY A 207 2.19 -9.11 12.90
C GLY A 207 2.40 -10.52 13.47
N GLY A 208 1.92 -11.51 12.73
CA GLY A 208 2.43 -12.87 12.77
C GLY A 208 3.03 -13.16 11.40
N ALA A 209 4.19 -13.81 11.39
CA ALA A 209 4.85 -14.37 10.22
C ALA A 209 3.85 -15.00 9.23
N CYS A 210 4.15 -14.91 7.94
CA CYS A 210 3.53 -15.67 6.85
C CYS A 210 2.94 -17.01 7.33
N GLY A 211 1.64 -17.02 7.60
CA GLY A 211 0.95 -18.12 8.26
C GLY A 211 -0.37 -17.61 8.81
N ASP A 212 -1.47 -18.25 8.44
CA ASP A 212 -2.81 -17.99 8.95
C ASP A 212 -3.54 -16.78 8.33
N LEU A 213 -3.52 -16.70 7.00
CA LEU A 213 -4.73 -16.40 6.25
C LEU A 213 -5.08 -17.65 5.43
N ALA A 214 -5.82 -18.56 6.06
CA ALA A 214 -6.41 -19.75 5.48
C ALA A 214 -7.94 -19.66 5.61
#